data_AF-A0A8S1PRU1-F1
#
_entry.id   AF-A0A8S1PRU1-F1
#
_cell.length_a   1.000
_cell.length_b   1.000
_cell.length_c   1.000
_cell.angle_alpha   90.00
_cell.angle_beta   90.00
_cell.angle_gamma   90.00
#
_symmetry.space_group_name_H-M   'P 1'
#
loop_
_entity.id
_entity.type
_entity.pdbx_description
1 polymer ?
#
loop_
_entity_poly.entity_id
_entity_poly.type
_entity_poly.pdbx_seq_one_letter_code
_entity_poly.pdbx_strand_id
1 'polypeptide(L)'
;MLKKLQQRFGKEKYQEMDDEKNNKQQDSSFSQFNATLQLNQLDNNCSINNNQDQMIVMTDRTQIDFTKALIPEELQQQMQEEEIKEIAIQNNNKKYKKPIKNDDLPEFLSKKICLDENGENYYEIAAKKAKEQNSTLFQLKHYVSTKANNVQQQVKNTLKKLDAHVKKKILEKKQHINLWIAGQLDAKIVSLMSNMEPKITESVKKSVPFDFMQNFMHDTAINLWKDFTDLVRLEIRAKLDTKKVEIKNRNVNGPLNYIKNFILYSLYPADLTTRDHMSRISYKIIKLSQFTPYMGIQPFIFSIILLCINKEEYQLVNYIADYKSIQFITNGLFSCLIAYFYQFFYDQAPGQHHSIFVLSITFLAQFINVWIAFFLLKRSHSKGDAIKAALTIAQDEKGGRLKYFLIYDLICLILIISASIIIYLEHTIYDPKQSFGDLLFFTRTIYAFLSFPFIIFIFPFFVKLLTNAVATGYDKYGNCIQASSSIQMIYKETALMRKEDVDIEEIIDQDDQEIDDNKDQSKKKHQGLNKTVG
;
A
#
# COMPACT_ATOMS: atom_id res chain seq x y z
N MET A 1 6.71 -72.91 -21.75
CA MET A 1 6.94 -71.87 -20.72
C MET A 1 5.99 -70.68 -20.85
N LEU A 2 5.83 -70.05 -22.03
CA LEU A 2 4.91 -68.90 -22.22
C LEU A 2 3.45 -69.16 -21.81
N LYS A 3 2.88 -70.34 -22.12
CA LYS A 3 1.50 -70.69 -21.68
C LYS A 3 1.34 -70.80 -20.16
N LYS A 4 2.39 -71.14 -19.43
CA LYS A 4 2.38 -71.18 -17.94
C LYS A 4 2.52 -69.79 -17.32
N LEU A 5 3.17 -68.85 -18.01
CA LEU A 5 3.25 -67.44 -17.56
C LEU A 5 1.91 -66.70 -17.79
N GLN A 6 1.23 -66.94 -18.93
CA GLN A 6 -0.09 -66.34 -19.18
C GLN A 6 -1.17 -66.78 -18.20
N GLN A 7 -1.14 -68.01 -17.70
CA GLN A 7 -2.09 -68.49 -16.70
C GLN A 7 -1.84 -67.96 -15.28
N ARG A 8 -0.61 -67.53 -14.95
CA ARG A 8 -0.30 -66.92 -13.64
C ARG A 8 -0.75 -65.46 -13.58
N PHE A 9 -0.43 -64.66 -14.60
CA PHE A 9 -0.83 -63.24 -14.62
C PHE A 9 -2.33 -63.02 -14.82
N GLY A 10 -3.05 -63.97 -15.42
CA GLY A 10 -4.51 -63.88 -15.58
C GLY A 10 -5.30 -64.11 -14.28
N LYS A 11 -4.72 -64.75 -13.27
CA LYS A 11 -5.41 -65.02 -11.99
C LYS A 11 -5.19 -63.95 -10.93
N GLU A 12 -4.00 -63.33 -10.89
CA GLU A 12 -3.72 -62.26 -9.91
C GLU A 12 -4.56 -61.00 -10.17
N LYS A 13 -4.87 -60.69 -11.44
CA LYS A 13 -5.65 -59.50 -11.79
C LYS A 13 -7.15 -59.60 -11.47
N TYR A 14 -7.67 -60.80 -11.21
CA TYR A 14 -9.07 -60.99 -10.80
C TYR A 14 -9.25 -60.97 -9.27
N GLN A 15 -8.20 -61.27 -8.48
CA GLN A 15 -8.29 -61.17 -7.02
C GLN A 15 -8.18 -59.73 -6.52
N GLU A 16 -7.39 -58.86 -7.17
CA GLU A 16 -7.32 -57.43 -6.78
C GLU A 16 -8.62 -56.64 -7.04
N MET A 17 -9.43 -57.04 -8.04
CA MET A 17 -10.69 -56.32 -8.34
C MET A 17 -11.85 -56.66 -7.38
N ASP A 18 -11.81 -57.81 -6.71
CA ASP A 18 -12.84 -58.19 -5.73
C ASP A 18 -12.53 -57.63 -4.33
N ASP A 19 -11.26 -57.45 -3.99
CA ASP A 19 -10.83 -56.82 -2.73
C ASP A 19 -11.08 -55.29 -2.74
N GLU A 20 -11.01 -54.63 -3.91
CA GLU A 20 -11.31 -53.20 -4.03
C GLU A 20 -12.82 -52.86 -4.00
N LYS A 21 -13.70 -53.85 -4.26
CA LYS A 21 -15.16 -53.70 -4.14
C LYS A 21 -15.65 -53.88 -2.71
N ASN A 22 -14.99 -54.71 -1.90
CA ASN A 22 -15.38 -54.90 -0.50
C ASN A 22 -14.94 -53.75 0.43
N ASN A 23 -13.93 -52.96 0.06
CA ASN A 23 -13.51 -51.78 0.84
C ASN A 23 -14.29 -50.49 0.53
N LYS A 24 -15.11 -50.44 -0.53
CA LYS A 24 -15.92 -49.24 -0.88
C LYS A 24 -17.32 -49.23 -0.25
N GLN A 25 -17.65 -50.21 0.59
CA GLN A 25 -18.96 -50.32 1.23
C GLN A 25 -18.94 -50.02 2.75
N GLN A 26 -17.81 -49.55 3.29
CA GLN A 26 -17.66 -49.22 4.72
C GLN A 26 -17.54 -47.72 5.05
N ASP A 27 -17.47 -46.83 4.04
CA ASP A 27 -17.30 -45.37 4.22
C ASP A 27 -18.55 -44.52 3.91
N SER A 28 -19.75 -45.11 3.82
CA SER A 28 -21.01 -44.38 3.59
C SER A 28 -21.79 -44.06 4.87
N SER A 29 -21.09 -43.63 5.93
CA SER A 29 -21.73 -43.12 7.15
C SER A 29 -21.07 -41.85 7.69
N PHE A 30 -21.04 -40.79 6.89
CA PHE A 30 -20.81 -39.43 7.39
C PHE A 30 -21.74 -38.44 6.65
N SER A 31 -23.02 -38.52 6.99
CA SER A 31 -24.03 -37.55 6.58
C SER A 31 -24.06 -36.37 7.56
N GLN A 32 -24.07 -35.16 6.99
CA GLN A 32 -24.75 -33.97 7.50
C GLN A 32 -24.20 -33.33 8.79
N PHE A 33 -23.39 -32.28 8.62
CA PHE A 33 -23.25 -31.23 9.63
C PHE A 33 -23.65 -29.88 9.02
N ASN A 34 -24.95 -29.57 9.11
CA ASN A 34 -25.47 -28.21 9.00
C ASN A 34 -25.37 -27.57 10.38
N ALA A 35 -24.51 -26.56 10.54
CA ALA A 35 -24.43 -25.77 11.77
C ALA A 35 -25.35 -24.55 11.65
N THR A 36 -26.59 -24.70 12.12
CA THR A 36 -27.46 -23.59 12.49
C THR A 36 -27.07 -23.14 13.90
N LEU A 37 -26.59 -21.92 14.02
CA LEU A 37 -26.19 -21.29 15.28
C LEU A 37 -27.47 -20.87 16.05
N GLN A 38 -27.92 -21.69 17.00
CA GLN A 38 -28.88 -21.30 18.04
C GLN A 38 -28.17 -21.34 19.40
N LEU A 39 -28.02 -20.15 19.97
CA LEU A 39 -27.50 -19.91 21.32
C LEU A 39 -28.72 -19.62 22.20
N ASN A 40 -29.09 -20.57 23.06
CA ASN A 40 -29.83 -20.28 24.28
C ASN A 40 -29.80 -21.48 25.27
N GLN A 41 -29.32 -21.14 26.47
CA GLN A 41 -29.83 -21.51 27.79
C GLN A 41 -29.64 -22.93 28.35
N LEU A 42 -29.52 -22.92 29.69
CA LEU A 42 -29.48 -23.98 30.69
C LEU A 42 -28.07 -24.47 31.06
N ASP A 43 -27.73 -24.72 32.31
CA ASP A 43 -28.21 -24.22 33.60
C ASP A 43 -27.22 -24.77 34.66
N ASN A 44 -27.11 -24.04 35.77
CA ASN A 44 -26.95 -24.52 37.15
C ASN A 44 -26.38 -25.93 37.41
N ASN A 45 -25.19 -25.97 38.04
CA ASN A 45 -24.91 -26.63 39.32
C ASN A 45 -23.44 -27.08 39.39
N CYS A 46 -22.62 -26.36 40.16
CA CYS A 46 -21.61 -27.04 40.98
C CYS A 46 -21.21 -26.11 42.14
N SER A 47 -21.63 -26.51 43.33
CA SER A 47 -21.21 -25.99 44.62
C SER A 47 -19.90 -26.66 45.08
N ILE A 48 -19.26 -26.02 46.06
CA ILE A 48 -18.07 -26.43 46.84
C ILE A 48 -16.76 -25.95 46.17
N ASN A 49 -16.04 -24.93 46.65
CA ASN A 49 -15.44 -24.85 47.98
C ASN A 49 -14.98 -23.42 48.30
N ASN A 50 -15.07 -23.06 49.58
CA ASN A 50 -14.67 -21.78 50.15
C ASN A 50 -13.15 -21.60 50.15
N ASN A 51 -12.67 -20.46 49.69
CA ASN A 51 -11.62 -19.71 50.36
C ASN A 51 -11.84 -18.21 50.10
N GLN A 52 -12.10 -17.50 51.19
CA GLN A 52 -12.24 -16.06 51.24
C GLN A 52 -10.90 -15.41 50.93
N ASP A 53 -10.87 -14.44 50.01
CA ASP A 53 -10.08 -13.23 50.18
C ASP A 53 -10.58 -12.09 49.27
N GLN A 54 -11.07 -11.06 49.95
CA GLN A 54 -11.11 -9.63 49.61
C GLN A 54 -11.76 -9.18 48.28
N MET A 55 -13.04 -8.76 48.41
CA MET A 55 -13.74 -7.89 47.47
C MET A 55 -13.09 -6.50 47.39
N ILE A 56 -12.69 -6.08 46.19
CA ILE A 56 -12.68 -4.67 45.80
C ILE A 56 -13.99 -4.43 45.04
N VAL A 57 -14.87 -3.65 45.66
CA VAL A 57 -16.13 -3.17 45.06
C VAL A 57 -15.77 -2.19 43.94
N MET A 58 -15.93 -2.61 42.68
CA MET A 58 -16.02 -1.69 41.54
C MET A 58 -17.47 -1.36 41.26
N THR A 59 -17.84 -0.14 41.61
CA THR A 59 -19.12 0.51 41.37
C THR A 59 -19.33 0.79 39.88
N ASP A 60 -20.57 0.55 39.42
CA ASP A 60 -21.28 1.11 38.27
C ASP A 60 -20.55 1.28 36.93
N ARG A 61 -20.77 0.31 36.04
CA ARG A 61 -20.68 0.51 34.58
C ARG A 61 -22.00 1.07 34.06
N THR A 62 -22.00 2.35 33.72
CA THR A 62 -23.02 2.95 32.87
C THR A 62 -23.01 2.29 31.49
N GLN A 63 -24.12 1.63 31.14
CA GLN A 63 -24.41 1.24 29.76
C GLN A 63 -24.53 2.50 28.90
N ILE A 64 -23.68 2.63 27.89
CA ILE A 64 -23.77 3.68 26.88
C ILE A 64 -24.75 3.18 25.81
N ASP A 65 -25.92 3.80 25.80
CA ASP A 65 -26.98 3.56 24.81
C ASP A 65 -26.59 4.20 23.46
N PHE A 66 -26.24 3.37 22.48
CA PHE A 66 -25.83 3.79 21.14
C PHE A 66 -27.00 4.16 20.23
N THR A 67 -28.25 4.17 20.72
CA THR A 67 -29.42 4.56 19.90
C THR A 67 -29.65 6.08 19.81
N LYS A 68 -28.87 6.89 20.54
CA LYS A 68 -28.78 8.35 20.36
C LYS A 68 -27.51 8.75 19.61
N ALA A 69 -27.34 8.27 18.38
CA ALA A 69 -26.38 8.86 17.47
C ALA A 69 -26.90 10.25 17.07
N LEU A 70 -26.53 11.27 17.86
CA LEU A 70 -26.67 12.67 17.48
C LEU A 70 -26.05 12.84 16.10
N ILE A 71 -26.84 13.31 15.13
CA ILE A 71 -26.31 13.86 13.89
C ILE A 71 -25.21 14.85 14.30
N PRO A 72 -23.96 14.70 13.82
CA PRO A 72 -22.88 15.60 14.19
C PRO A 72 -23.33 17.04 13.94
N GLU A 73 -23.16 17.90 14.92
CA GLU A 73 -23.55 19.32 14.88
C GLU A 73 -22.97 20.03 13.63
N GLU A 74 -21.85 19.52 13.12
CA GLU A 74 -21.21 19.91 11.85
C GLU A 74 -22.09 19.66 10.62
N LEU A 75 -22.87 18.58 10.57
CA LEU A 75 -23.79 18.30 9.46
C LEU A 75 -25.02 19.22 9.49
N GLN A 76 -25.48 19.58 10.70
CA GLN A 76 -26.53 20.59 10.87
C GLN A 76 -26.04 21.99 10.45
N GLN A 77 -24.79 22.33 10.74
CA GLN A 77 -24.18 23.58 10.26
C GLN A 77 -24.02 23.60 8.74
N GLN A 78 -23.62 22.49 8.12
CA GLN A 78 -23.51 22.42 6.65
C GLN A 78 -24.86 22.60 5.94
N MET A 79 -25.93 22.00 6.48
CA MET A 79 -27.28 22.20 5.95
C MET A 79 -27.76 23.66 6.10
N GLN A 80 -27.45 24.31 7.23
CA GLN A 80 -27.78 25.73 7.43
C GLN A 80 -26.99 26.65 6.49
N GLU A 81 -25.72 26.34 6.19
CA GLU A 81 -24.91 27.12 5.24
C GLU A 81 -25.42 27.01 3.79
N GLU A 82 -25.91 25.84 3.37
CA GLU A 82 -26.53 25.68 2.05
C GLU A 82 -27.84 26.46 1.94
N GLU A 83 -28.67 26.45 2.98
CA GLU A 83 -29.93 27.21 3.04
C GLU A 83 -29.68 28.73 2.98
N ILE A 84 -28.65 29.23 3.67
CA ILE A 84 -28.24 30.65 3.61
C ILE A 84 -27.76 31.03 2.20
N LYS A 85 -27.04 30.13 1.50
CA LYS A 85 -26.61 30.37 0.11
C LYS A 85 -27.78 30.42 -0.86
N GLU A 86 -28.78 29.55 -0.70
CA GLU A 86 -29.99 29.61 -1.53
C GLU A 86 -30.80 30.89 -1.31
N ILE A 87 -30.94 31.34 -0.05
CA ILE A 87 -31.60 32.62 0.28
C ILE A 87 -30.83 33.80 -0.34
N ALA A 88 -29.50 33.77 -0.34
CA ALA A 88 -28.68 34.82 -0.97
C ALA A 88 -28.85 34.84 -2.50
N ILE A 89 -28.93 33.69 -3.16
CA ILE A 89 -29.17 33.57 -4.60
C ILE A 89 -30.60 34.05 -4.96
N GLN A 90 -31.61 33.68 -4.17
CA GLN A 90 -32.99 34.17 -4.37
C GLN A 90 -33.10 35.68 -4.17
N ASN A 91 -32.35 36.27 -3.25
CA ASN A 91 -32.34 37.71 -3.03
C ASN A 91 -31.58 38.48 -4.13
N ASN A 92 -30.52 37.90 -4.70
CA ASN A 92 -29.84 38.48 -5.87
C ASN A 92 -30.73 38.48 -7.13
N ASN A 93 -31.61 37.49 -7.28
CA ASN A 93 -32.55 37.44 -8.40
C ASN A 93 -33.74 38.43 -8.27
N LYS A 94 -33.90 39.13 -7.15
CA LYS A 94 -35.03 40.07 -6.91
C LYS A 94 -34.74 41.55 -7.20
N LYS A 95 -33.54 41.93 -7.66
CA LYS A 95 -33.22 43.33 -7.94
C LYS A 95 -32.59 43.51 -9.30
N TYR A 96 -33.39 43.99 -10.25
CA TYR A 96 -33.12 45.19 -11.07
C TYR A 96 -34.40 45.54 -11.84
N LYS A 97 -35.37 46.19 -11.17
CA LYS A 97 -36.32 47.05 -11.89
C LYS A 97 -35.55 48.31 -12.29
N LYS A 98 -35.32 48.46 -13.59
CA LYS A 98 -34.76 49.65 -14.24
C LYS A 98 -35.49 50.90 -13.70
N PRO A 99 -34.77 51.95 -13.25
CA PRO A 99 -35.43 53.21 -12.93
C PRO A 99 -36.04 53.77 -14.21
N ILE A 100 -37.34 54.08 -14.14
CA ILE A 100 -38.06 54.84 -15.15
C ILE A 100 -37.44 56.25 -15.15
N LYS A 101 -36.90 56.66 -16.29
CA LYS A 101 -36.50 58.05 -16.52
C LYS A 101 -37.78 58.89 -16.56
N ASN A 102 -38.00 59.69 -15.53
CA ASN A 102 -38.87 60.85 -15.65
C ASN A 102 -38.02 61.99 -16.21
N ASP A 103 -38.10 62.17 -17.52
CA ASP A 103 -37.60 63.35 -18.24
C ASP A 103 -38.67 64.46 -18.21
N ASP A 104 -39.09 64.88 -17.02
CA ASP A 104 -39.89 66.09 -16.83
C ASP A 104 -39.08 67.08 -16.01
N LEU A 105 -38.25 67.86 -16.72
CA LEU A 105 -37.64 69.06 -16.20
C LEU A 105 -38.75 70.09 -15.98
N PRO A 106 -39.00 70.56 -14.75
CA PRO A 106 -40.14 71.41 -14.49
C PRO A 106 -39.97 72.79 -15.15
N GLU A 107 -41.01 73.21 -15.87
CA GLU A 107 -41.12 74.38 -16.74
C GLU A 107 -41.14 75.74 -15.99
N PHE A 108 -40.47 75.86 -14.84
CA PHE A 108 -40.41 77.10 -14.06
C PHE A 108 -39.12 77.93 -14.25
N LEU A 109 -38.20 77.53 -15.14
CA LEU A 109 -36.95 78.24 -15.39
C LEU A 109 -36.99 79.29 -16.52
N SER A 110 -38.18 79.78 -16.91
CA SER A 110 -38.33 80.87 -17.90
C SER A 110 -38.67 82.25 -17.29
N LYS A 111 -38.44 82.46 -15.98
CA LYS A 111 -38.90 83.66 -15.29
C LYS A 111 -37.74 84.49 -14.70
N LYS A 112 -37.62 85.71 -15.27
CA LYS A 112 -36.86 86.91 -14.85
C LYS A 112 -35.59 86.67 -14.02
N ILE A 113 -34.46 87.01 -14.63
CA ILE A 113 -33.17 87.21 -13.96
C ILE A 113 -33.36 88.29 -12.89
N CYS A 114 -33.46 87.88 -11.63
CA CYS A 114 -33.36 88.78 -10.49
C CYS A 114 -31.86 89.01 -10.26
N LEU A 115 -31.40 90.22 -10.57
CA LEU A 115 -30.08 90.70 -10.18
C LEU A 115 -30.17 91.19 -8.74
N ASP A 116 -29.14 90.93 -7.95
CA ASP A 116 -29.01 91.54 -6.63
C ASP A 116 -28.63 93.03 -6.74
N GLU A 117 -28.54 93.72 -5.60
CA GLU A 117 -28.21 95.16 -5.53
C GLU A 117 -26.81 95.50 -6.08
N ASN A 118 -25.99 94.49 -6.37
CA ASN A 118 -24.64 94.63 -6.93
C ASN A 118 -24.56 94.23 -8.42
N GLY A 119 -25.69 93.82 -9.04
CA GLY A 119 -25.75 93.47 -10.46
C GLY A 119 -25.27 92.06 -10.80
N GLU A 120 -25.11 91.17 -9.83
CA GLU A 120 -24.72 89.77 -10.07
C GLU A 120 -25.96 88.86 -10.17
N ASN A 121 -25.90 87.87 -11.07
CA ASN A 121 -26.99 86.94 -11.33
C ASN A 121 -27.15 85.98 -10.15
N TYR A 122 -28.25 86.12 -9.41
CA TYR A 122 -28.56 85.33 -8.21
C TYR A 122 -28.44 83.81 -8.44
N TYR A 123 -28.80 83.34 -9.64
CA TYR A 123 -28.70 81.92 -10.01
C TYR A 123 -27.25 81.44 -10.16
N GLU A 124 -26.33 82.31 -10.56
CA GLU A 124 -24.92 81.98 -10.74
C GLU A 124 -24.21 81.88 -9.38
N ILE A 125 -24.51 82.78 -8.44
CA ILE A 125 -24.02 82.71 -7.05
C ILE A 125 -24.59 81.47 -6.34
N ALA A 126 -25.88 81.17 -6.52
CA ALA A 126 -26.51 79.97 -5.96
C ALA A 126 -25.93 78.69 -6.57
N ALA A 127 -25.67 78.66 -7.89
CA ALA A 127 -25.04 77.53 -8.57
C ALA A 127 -23.58 77.34 -8.11
N LYS A 128 -22.82 78.42 -7.87
CA LYS A 128 -21.44 78.34 -7.37
C LYS A 128 -21.37 77.82 -5.93
N LYS A 129 -22.24 78.31 -5.04
CA LYS A 129 -22.41 77.77 -3.68
C LYS A 129 -22.87 76.31 -3.69
N ALA A 130 -23.80 75.94 -4.58
CA ALA A 130 -24.23 74.54 -4.73
C ALA A 130 -23.10 73.65 -5.27
N LYS A 131 -22.22 74.16 -6.13
CA LYS A 131 -21.05 73.43 -6.66
C LYS A 131 -19.97 73.22 -5.59
N GLU A 132 -19.74 74.20 -4.72
CA GLU A 132 -18.85 74.09 -3.55
C GLU A 132 -19.42 73.16 -2.47
N GLN A 133 -20.71 73.22 -2.19
CA GLN A 133 -21.38 72.26 -1.30
C GLN A 133 -21.37 70.84 -1.86
N ASN A 134 -21.55 70.68 -3.18
CA ASN A 134 -21.47 69.37 -3.82
C ASN A 134 -20.04 68.82 -3.89
N SER A 135 -19.01 69.67 -4.00
CA SER A 135 -17.61 69.20 -4.00
C SER A 135 -17.18 68.69 -2.62
N THR A 136 -17.58 69.38 -1.55
CA THR A 136 -17.35 68.93 -0.16
C THR A 136 -18.16 67.67 0.17
N LEU A 137 -19.41 67.58 -0.27
CA LEU A 137 -20.23 66.36 -0.14
C LEU A 137 -19.62 65.18 -0.90
N PHE A 138 -19.09 65.41 -2.11
CA PHE A 138 -18.43 64.37 -2.91
C PHE A 138 -17.15 63.88 -2.24
N GLN A 139 -16.32 64.78 -1.71
CA GLN A 139 -15.12 64.43 -0.94
C GLN A 139 -15.48 63.62 0.32
N LEU A 140 -16.52 64.03 1.05
CA LEU A 140 -17.00 63.30 2.23
C LEU A 140 -17.49 61.91 1.85
N LYS A 141 -18.30 61.79 0.78
CA LYS A 141 -18.79 60.51 0.29
C LYS A 141 -17.65 59.60 -0.15
N HIS A 142 -16.64 60.14 -0.83
CA HIS A 142 -15.46 59.39 -1.23
C HIS A 142 -14.64 58.93 -0.02
N TYR A 143 -14.42 59.80 0.97
CA TYR A 143 -13.72 59.46 2.21
C TYR A 143 -14.46 58.38 3.02
N VAL A 144 -15.79 58.49 3.16
CA VAL A 144 -16.61 57.49 3.84
C VAL A 144 -16.56 56.16 3.09
N SER A 145 -16.65 56.19 1.76
CA SER A 145 -16.57 55.00 0.90
C SER A 145 -15.21 54.29 1.01
N THR A 146 -14.09 55.03 0.92
CA THR A 146 -12.76 54.44 1.05
C THR A 146 -12.51 53.88 2.45
N LYS A 147 -12.95 54.59 3.50
CA LYS A 147 -12.85 54.09 4.87
C LYS A 147 -13.71 52.85 5.10
N ALA A 148 -14.91 52.81 4.54
CA ALA A 148 -15.78 51.63 4.59
C ALA A 148 -15.14 50.44 3.86
N ASN A 149 -14.57 50.64 2.66
CA ASN A 149 -13.88 49.59 1.91
C ASN A 149 -12.64 49.08 2.65
N ASN A 150 -11.85 49.98 3.25
CA ASN A 150 -10.68 49.59 4.05
C ASN A 150 -11.07 48.75 5.27
N VAL A 151 -12.13 49.16 5.99
CA VAL A 151 -12.66 48.39 7.12
C VAL A 151 -13.21 47.04 6.64
N GLN A 152 -13.94 47.00 5.52
CA GLN A 152 -14.45 45.76 4.94
C GLN A 152 -13.31 44.80 4.56
N GLN A 153 -12.23 45.31 3.98
CA GLN A 153 -11.06 44.52 3.61
C GLN A 153 -10.31 44.01 4.86
N GLN A 154 -10.19 44.83 5.90
CA GLN A 154 -9.61 44.42 7.18
C GLN A 154 -10.44 43.33 7.87
N VAL A 155 -11.78 43.45 7.86
CA VAL A 155 -12.69 42.41 8.38
C VAL A 155 -12.58 41.12 7.57
N LYS A 156 -12.52 41.22 6.24
CA LYS A 156 -12.34 40.05 5.37
C LYS A 156 -11.01 39.34 5.63
N ASN A 157 -9.93 40.09 5.82
CA ASN A 157 -8.61 39.52 6.10
C ASN A 157 -8.56 38.87 7.49
N THR A 158 -9.15 39.50 8.51
CA THR A 158 -9.24 38.92 9.87
C THR A 158 -10.10 37.66 9.90
N LEU A 159 -11.22 37.62 9.18
CA LEU A 159 -12.05 36.42 9.02
C LEU A 159 -11.29 35.28 8.31
N LYS A 160 -10.53 35.58 7.26
CA LYS A 160 -9.67 34.59 6.60
C LYS A 160 -8.60 34.02 7.53
N LYS A 161 -7.90 34.88 8.29
CA LYS A 161 -6.89 34.43 9.28
C LYS A 161 -7.54 33.57 10.37
N LEU A 162 -8.74 33.93 10.83
CA LEU A 162 -9.50 33.14 11.81
C LEU A 162 -9.94 31.78 11.25
N ASP A 163 -10.50 31.74 10.04
CA ASP A 163 -10.90 30.48 9.38
C ASP A 163 -9.70 29.55 9.18
N ALA A 164 -8.56 30.07 8.73
CA ALA A 164 -7.31 29.29 8.61
C ALA A 164 -6.85 28.74 9.97
N HIS A 165 -6.87 29.57 11.02
CA HIS A 165 -6.51 29.14 12.38
C HIS A 165 -7.48 28.08 12.94
N VAL A 166 -8.79 28.24 12.72
CA VAL A 166 -9.80 27.26 13.14
C VAL A 166 -9.63 25.94 12.39
N LYS A 167 -9.44 25.97 11.06
CA LYS A 167 -9.16 24.78 10.25
C LYS A 167 -7.90 24.06 10.71
N LYS A 168 -6.83 24.80 10.99
CA LYS A 168 -5.59 24.24 11.54
C LYS A 168 -5.82 23.55 12.89
N LYS A 169 -6.55 24.20 13.81
CA LYS A 169 -6.89 23.62 15.13
C LYS A 169 -7.80 22.39 15.02
N ILE A 170 -8.76 22.38 14.10
CA ILE A 170 -9.60 21.20 13.82
C ILE A 170 -8.74 20.06 13.27
N LEU A 171 -7.81 20.35 12.35
CA LEU A 171 -6.91 19.35 11.79
C LEU A 171 -5.97 18.75 12.86
N GLU A 172 -5.40 19.59 13.73
CA GLU A 172 -4.60 19.16 14.89
C GLU A 172 -5.42 18.24 15.82
N LYS A 173 -6.65 18.64 16.19
CA LYS A 173 -7.53 17.81 17.02
C LYS A 173 -7.91 16.49 16.34
N LYS A 174 -8.18 16.51 15.03
CA LYS A 174 -8.48 15.30 14.25
C LYS A 174 -7.31 14.32 14.26
N GLN A 175 -6.07 14.82 14.14
CA GLN A 175 -4.87 13.99 14.27
C GLN A 175 -4.75 13.37 15.66
N HIS A 176 -4.99 14.13 16.74
CA HIS A 176 -4.99 13.59 18.10
C HIS A 176 -6.08 12.53 18.31
N ILE A 177 -7.30 12.75 17.80
CA ILE A 177 -8.38 11.76 17.87
C ILE A 177 -8.00 10.49 17.11
N ASN A 178 -7.43 10.61 15.90
CA ASN A 178 -6.97 9.46 15.12
C ASN A 178 -5.88 8.67 15.85
N LEU A 179 -4.91 9.35 16.46
CA LEU A 179 -3.85 8.71 17.27
C LEU A 179 -4.43 8.02 18.51
N TRP A 180 -5.40 8.63 19.18
CA TRP A 180 -6.07 8.03 20.33
C TRP A 180 -6.89 6.80 19.95
N ILE A 181 -7.68 6.87 18.86
CA ILE A 181 -8.43 5.72 18.32
C ILE A 181 -7.46 4.59 17.94
N ALA A 182 -6.34 4.93 17.26
CA ALA A 182 -5.33 3.95 16.90
C ALA A 182 -4.72 3.27 18.12
N GLY A 183 -4.43 4.03 19.19
CA GLY A 183 -3.93 3.48 20.46
C GLY A 183 -4.93 2.55 21.16
N GLN A 184 -6.21 2.91 21.21
CA GLN A 184 -7.26 2.08 21.80
C GLN A 184 -7.49 0.79 21.01
N LEU A 185 -7.53 0.90 19.68
CA LEU A 185 -7.70 -0.26 18.81
C LEU A 185 -6.51 -1.20 18.93
N ASP A 186 -5.29 -0.66 18.95
CA ASP A 186 -4.05 -1.41 19.17
C ASP A 186 -4.04 -2.16 20.50
N ALA A 187 -4.40 -1.50 21.61
CA ALA A 187 -4.50 -2.15 22.91
C ALA A 187 -5.52 -3.30 22.91
N LYS A 188 -6.67 -3.10 22.26
CA LYS A 188 -7.71 -4.13 22.13
C LYS A 188 -7.24 -5.31 21.29
N ILE A 189 -6.53 -5.06 20.19
CA ILE A 189 -5.95 -6.12 19.34
C ILE A 189 -4.91 -6.90 20.11
N VAL A 190 -3.97 -6.24 20.80
CA VAL A 190 -2.95 -6.91 21.62
C VAL A 190 -3.61 -7.81 22.66
N SER A 191 -4.66 -7.34 23.35
CA SER A 191 -5.39 -8.15 24.33
C SER A 191 -6.11 -9.35 23.70
N LEU A 192 -6.63 -9.21 22.48
CA LEU A 192 -7.28 -10.30 21.76
C LEU A 192 -6.25 -11.34 21.32
N MET A 193 -5.12 -10.90 20.79
CA MET A 193 -4.06 -11.76 20.28
C MET A 193 -3.36 -12.51 21.41
N SER A 194 -3.10 -11.88 22.56
CA SER A 194 -2.54 -12.55 23.74
C SER A 194 -3.47 -13.65 24.29
N ASN A 195 -4.79 -13.46 24.18
CA ASN A 195 -5.78 -14.46 24.58
C ASN A 195 -5.88 -15.64 23.60
N MET A 196 -5.52 -15.43 22.33
CA MET A 196 -5.51 -16.47 21.29
C MET A 196 -4.20 -17.28 21.27
N GLU A 197 -3.09 -16.67 21.67
CA GLU A 197 -1.75 -17.27 21.71
C GLU A 197 -1.73 -18.67 22.37
N PRO A 198 -2.15 -18.86 23.64
CA PRO A 198 -2.05 -20.16 24.29
C PRO A 198 -2.93 -21.21 23.60
N LYS A 199 -4.09 -20.81 23.08
CA LYS A 199 -5.03 -21.74 22.41
C LYS A 199 -4.44 -22.30 21.13
N ILE A 200 -3.79 -21.45 20.33
CA ILE A 200 -3.18 -21.86 19.06
C ILE A 200 -1.91 -22.65 19.34
N THR A 201 -1.07 -22.19 20.25
CA THR A 201 0.16 -22.87 20.63
C THR A 201 -0.11 -24.27 21.22
N GLU A 202 -1.14 -24.42 22.04
CA GLU A 202 -1.57 -25.72 22.57
C GLU A 202 -2.19 -26.60 21.48
N SER A 203 -2.97 -26.03 20.56
CA SER A 203 -3.54 -26.76 19.42
C SER A 203 -2.45 -27.29 18.48
N VAL A 204 -1.44 -26.48 18.15
CA VAL A 204 -0.27 -26.89 17.35
C VAL A 204 0.53 -27.96 18.09
N LYS A 205 0.70 -27.85 19.41
CA LYS A 205 1.36 -28.89 20.20
C LYS A 205 0.61 -30.22 20.13
N LYS A 206 -0.73 -30.20 20.24
CA LYS A 206 -1.58 -31.41 20.20
C LYS A 206 -1.66 -32.07 18.82
N SER A 207 -1.46 -31.32 17.74
CA SER A 207 -1.52 -31.88 16.38
C SER A 207 -0.25 -32.60 15.95
N VAL A 208 0.83 -32.50 16.73
CA VAL A 208 2.13 -33.10 16.42
C VAL A 208 2.25 -34.47 17.10
N PRO A 209 2.30 -35.58 16.33
CA PRO A 209 2.25 -36.93 16.90
C PRO A 209 3.53 -37.34 17.63
N PHE A 210 4.66 -36.67 17.41
CA PHE A 210 5.97 -37.06 17.96
C PHE A 210 6.43 -36.09 19.05
N ASP A 211 6.70 -36.62 20.26
CA ASP A 211 7.08 -35.83 21.43
C ASP A 211 8.35 -34.98 21.22
N PHE A 212 9.35 -35.51 20.51
CA PHE A 212 10.59 -34.76 20.25
C PHE A 212 10.35 -33.52 19.37
N MET A 213 9.32 -33.53 18.53
CA MET A 213 8.94 -32.38 17.69
C MET A 213 8.04 -31.39 18.43
N GLN A 214 7.36 -31.80 19.51
CA GLN A 214 6.41 -30.93 20.21
C GLN A 214 7.09 -29.67 20.74
N ASN A 215 8.29 -29.77 21.32
CA ASN A 215 9.03 -28.61 21.83
C ASN A 215 9.43 -27.67 20.68
N PHE A 216 9.97 -28.21 19.59
CA PHE A 216 10.32 -27.42 18.40
C PHE A 216 9.11 -26.71 17.79
N MET A 217 7.99 -27.42 17.68
CA MET A 217 6.74 -26.89 17.13
C MET A 217 6.11 -25.85 18.06
N HIS A 218 6.23 -26.03 19.37
CA HIS A 218 5.82 -25.05 20.37
C HIS A 218 6.62 -23.76 20.26
N ASP A 219 7.96 -23.85 20.24
CA ASP A 219 8.84 -22.70 20.08
C ASP A 219 8.62 -22.00 18.73
N THR A 220 8.42 -22.79 17.67
CA THR A 220 8.11 -22.26 16.33
C THR A 220 6.76 -21.56 16.32
N ALA A 221 5.73 -22.12 16.97
CA ALA A 221 4.41 -21.52 17.07
C ALA A 221 4.45 -20.20 17.84
N ILE A 222 5.16 -20.12 18.97
CA ILE A 222 5.33 -18.89 19.75
C ILE A 222 6.03 -17.81 18.91
N ASN A 223 7.14 -18.16 18.25
CA ASN A 223 7.88 -17.21 17.43
C ASN A 223 7.04 -16.72 16.23
N LEU A 224 6.35 -17.63 15.53
CA LEU A 224 5.45 -17.27 14.43
C LEU A 224 4.25 -16.45 14.90
N TRP A 225 3.73 -16.71 16.11
CA TRP A 225 2.61 -15.97 16.69
C TRP A 225 2.99 -14.52 16.99
N LYS A 226 4.20 -14.31 17.52
CA LYS A 226 4.75 -12.97 17.73
C LYS A 226 4.87 -12.21 16.41
N ASP A 227 5.50 -12.83 15.40
CA ASP A 227 5.65 -12.24 14.06
C ASP A 227 4.27 -11.90 13.44
N PHE A 228 3.31 -12.81 13.58
CA PHE A 228 1.94 -12.62 13.11
C PHE A 228 1.24 -11.46 13.82
N THR A 229 1.40 -11.34 15.14
CA THR A 229 0.82 -10.25 15.93
C THR A 229 1.39 -8.90 15.52
N ASP A 230 2.71 -8.82 15.34
CA ASP A 230 3.38 -7.60 14.87
C ASP A 230 2.94 -7.24 13.45
N LEU A 231 2.75 -8.24 12.57
CA LEU A 231 2.25 -8.03 11.22
C LEU A 231 0.81 -7.48 11.20
N VAL A 232 -0.09 -8.07 12.00
CA VAL A 232 -1.48 -7.60 12.13
C VAL A 232 -1.51 -6.17 12.67
N ARG A 233 -0.70 -5.88 13.69
CA ARG A 233 -0.55 -4.54 14.27
C ARG A 233 -0.07 -3.53 13.24
N LEU A 234 0.92 -3.89 12.43
CA LEU A 234 1.45 -3.05 11.36
C LEU A 234 0.39 -2.78 10.29
N GLU A 235 -0.30 -3.82 9.81
CA GLU A 235 -1.32 -3.69 8.76
C GLU A 235 -2.48 -2.79 9.22
N ILE A 236 -2.89 -2.91 10.48
CA ILE A 236 -3.96 -2.10 11.05
C ILE A 236 -3.53 -0.64 11.22
N ARG A 237 -2.32 -0.40 11.73
CA ARG A 237 -1.75 0.96 11.81
C ARG A 237 -1.59 1.59 10.44
N ALA A 238 -1.14 0.83 9.44
CA ALA A 238 -1.02 1.29 8.06
C ALA A 238 -2.38 1.62 7.41
N LYS A 239 -3.46 1.00 7.85
CA LYS A 239 -4.83 1.34 7.42
C LYS A 239 -5.40 2.57 8.12
N LEU A 240 -5.03 2.80 9.37
CA LEU A 240 -5.46 3.97 10.15
C LEU A 240 -4.67 5.24 9.79
N ASP A 241 -3.38 5.10 9.52
CA ASP A 241 -2.51 6.19 9.11
C ASP A 241 -2.52 6.31 7.58
N THR A 242 -3.60 6.88 7.03
CA THR A 242 -3.69 7.17 5.59
C THR A 242 -2.76 8.33 5.24
N LYS A 243 -1.45 8.05 5.21
CA LYS A 243 -0.47 9.04 4.76
C LYS A 243 -0.59 9.18 3.26
N LYS A 244 -1.00 10.37 2.81
CA LYS A 244 -0.90 10.77 1.40
C LYS A 244 0.58 10.89 1.06
N VAL A 245 1.10 9.95 0.29
CA VAL A 245 2.47 10.02 -0.22
C VAL A 245 2.44 10.76 -1.54
N GLU A 246 2.99 11.96 -1.58
CA GLU A 246 3.20 12.68 -2.84
C GLU A 246 4.29 11.98 -3.65
N ILE A 247 3.92 11.41 -4.78
CA ILE A 247 4.86 10.78 -5.69
C ILE A 247 5.41 11.83 -6.64
N LYS A 248 6.73 12.02 -6.60
CA LYS A 248 7.43 12.85 -7.58
C LYS A 248 7.63 12.05 -8.87
N ASN A 249 7.23 12.64 -10.00
CA ASN A 249 7.54 12.11 -11.31
C ASN A 249 9.06 12.05 -11.48
N ARG A 250 9.60 10.84 -11.60
CA ARG A 250 11.02 10.66 -11.88
C ARG A 250 11.25 10.92 -13.35
N ASN A 251 12.21 11.79 -13.68
CA ASN A 251 12.58 11.99 -15.07
C ASN A 251 13.36 10.76 -15.56
N VAL A 252 12.69 9.94 -16.39
CA VAL A 252 13.24 8.68 -16.89
C VAL A 252 13.95 8.95 -18.21
N ASN A 253 15.24 9.26 -18.14
CA ASN A 253 16.05 9.48 -19.34
C ASN A 253 16.59 8.14 -19.88
N GLY A 254 16.34 7.87 -21.17
CA GLY A 254 16.94 6.77 -21.92
C GLY A 254 16.09 5.50 -22.05
N PRO A 255 16.21 4.76 -23.18
CA PRO A 255 15.33 3.62 -23.51
C PRO A 255 15.45 2.45 -22.53
N LEU A 256 16.64 2.17 -22.00
CA LEU A 256 16.85 1.09 -21.03
C LEU A 256 16.08 1.29 -19.73
N ASN A 257 15.93 2.55 -19.29
CA ASN A 257 15.18 2.85 -18.08
C ASN A 257 13.66 2.67 -18.30
N TYR A 258 13.15 2.96 -19.50
CA TYR A 258 11.76 2.64 -19.85
C TYR A 258 11.50 1.13 -19.83
N ILE A 259 12.39 0.32 -20.42
CA ILE A 259 12.27 -1.15 -20.42
C ILE A 259 12.34 -1.68 -18.98
N LYS A 260 13.32 -1.22 -18.21
CA LYS A 260 13.46 -1.57 -16.79
C LYS A 260 12.19 -1.25 -16.01
N ASN A 261 11.66 -0.03 -16.14
CA ASN A 261 10.45 0.38 -15.45
C ASN A 261 9.24 -0.44 -15.90
N PHE A 262 9.12 -0.73 -17.19
CA PHE A 262 8.07 -1.58 -17.74
C PHE A 262 8.10 -3.00 -17.15
N ILE A 263 9.29 -3.63 -17.10
CA ILE A 263 9.46 -4.97 -16.53
C ILE A 263 9.12 -4.97 -15.04
N LEU A 264 9.68 -4.03 -14.27
CA LEU A 264 9.47 -3.94 -12.83
C LEU A 264 8.02 -3.63 -12.48
N TYR A 265 7.38 -2.70 -13.19
CA TYR A 265 5.97 -2.37 -12.99
C TYR A 265 5.04 -3.52 -13.40
N SER A 266 5.41 -4.28 -14.43
CA SER A 266 4.64 -5.46 -14.85
C SER A 266 4.76 -6.61 -13.85
N LEU A 267 5.89 -6.76 -13.15
CA LEU A 267 6.11 -7.83 -12.18
C LEU A 267 5.68 -7.48 -10.76
N TYR A 268 5.92 -6.25 -10.32
CA TYR A 268 5.72 -5.82 -8.94
C TYR A 268 5.05 -4.43 -8.89
N PRO A 269 3.81 -4.28 -9.36
CA PRO A 269 3.10 -3.01 -9.30
C PRO A 269 2.76 -2.65 -7.85
N ALA A 270 2.91 -1.36 -7.51
CA ALA A 270 2.51 -0.84 -6.20
C ALA A 270 1.05 -0.40 -6.12
N ASP A 271 0.45 -0.01 -7.25
CA ASP A 271 -0.89 0.61 -7.32
C ASP A 271 -2.01 -0.31 -7.84
N LEU A 272 -1.69 -1.56 -8.20
CA LEU A 272 -2.66 -2.49 -8.75
C LEU A 272 -3.13 -3.50 -7.71
N THR A 273 -4.41 -3.84 -7.75
CA THR A 273 -4.91 -5.01 -7.01
C THR A 273 -4.31 -6.29 -7.61
N THR A 274 -4.18 -7.35 -6.81
CA THR A 274 -3.65 -8.64 -7.29
C THR A 274 -4.43 -9.17 -8.50
N ARG A 275 -5.75 -8.97 -8.52
CA ARG A 275 -6.60 -9.37 -9.66
C ARG A 275 -6.27 -8.57 -10.92
N ASP A 276 -6.17 -7.24 -10.81
CA ASP A 276 -5.86 -6.38 -11.95
C ASP A 276 -4.45 -6.66 -12.47
N HIS A 277 -3.50 -6.87 -11.56
CA HIS A 277 -2.13 -7.27 -11.88
C HIS A 277 -2.09 -8.57 -12.69
N MET A 278 -2.76 -9.63 -12.22
CA MET A 278 -2.81 -10.92 -12.91
C MET A 278 -3.50 -10.85 -14.27
N SER A 279 -4.44 -9.92 -14.47
CA SER A 279 -5.17 -9.77 -15.73
C SER A 279 -4.33 -9.17 -16.86
N ARG A 280 -3.29 -8.39 -16.52
CA ARG A 280 -2.45 -7.68 -17.49
C ARG A 280 -1.68 -8.63 -18.40
N ILE A 281 -1.69 -8.32 -19.70
CA ILE A 281 -0.99 -9.10 -20.71
C ILE A 281 0.53 -9.11 -20.51
N SER A 282 1.12 -7.99 -20.09
CA SER A 282 2.57 -7.89 -19.87
C SER A 282 3.04 -8.81 -18.73
N TYR A 283 2.29 -8.87 -17.63
CA TYR A 283 2.55 -9.80 -16.53
C TYR A 283 2.48 -11.25 -17.00
N LYS A 284 1.41 -11.63 -17.72
CA LYS A 284 1.23 -12.98 -18.24
C LYS A 284 2.37 -13.39 -19.18
N ILE A 285 2.79 -12.50 -20.09
CA ILE A 285 3.91 -12.77 -21.01
C ILE A 285 5.20 -13.00 -20.23
N ILE A 286 5.58 -12.09 -19.31
CA ILE A 286 6.82 -12.21 -18.56
C ILE A 286 6.80 -13.49 -17.69
N LYS A 287 5.70 -13.78 -17.00
CA LYS A 287 5.55 -15.01 -16.19
C LYS A 287 5.60 -16.25 -17.07
N LEU A 288 4.94 -16.26 -18.23
CA LEU A 288 5.02 -17.38 -19.18
C LEU A 288 6.46 -17.63 -19.64
N SER A 289 7.24 -16.57 -19.90
CA SER A 289 8.66 -16.69 -20.21
C SER A 289 9.48 -17.25 -19.04
N GLN A 290 9.14 -16.90 -17.79
CA GLN A 290 9.76 -17.50 -16.59
C GLN A 290 9.41 -18.99 -16.44
N PHE A 291 8.20 -19.40 -16.83
CA PHE A 291 7.75 -20.79 -16.79
C PHE A 291 8.29 -21.66 -17.93
N THR A 292 9.05 -21.11 -18.87
CA THR A 292 9.60 -21.86 -20.01
C THR A 292 11.00 -22.41 -19.68
N PRO A 293 11.17 -23.70 -19.32
CA PRO A 293 12.47 -24.30 -18.99
C PRO A 293 13.36 -24.56 -20.22
N TYR A 294 12.93 -24.15 -21.41
CA TYR A 294 13.60 -24.47 -22.67
C TYR A 294 14.85 -23.60 -22.88
N MET A 295 15.98 -24.22 -23.25
CA MET A 295 17.21 -23.58 -23.74
C MET A 295 17.78 -22.44 -22.88
N GLY A 296 17.52 -22.44 -21.58
CA GLY A 296 18.02 -21.39 -20.69
C GLY A 296 17.26 -20.06 -20.75
N ILE A 297 16.09 -20.04 -21.39
CA ILE A 297 15.21 -18.85 -21.40
C ILE A 297 14.87 -18.44 -19.96
N GLN A 298 14.52 -19.41 -19.10
CA GLN A 298 14.23 -19.14 -17.70
C GLN A 298 15.37 -18.41 -16.96
N PRO A 299 16.60 -18.96 -16.82
CA PRO A 299 17.68 -18.25 -16.13
C PRO A 299 18.03 -16.92 -16.80
N PHE A 300 17.92 -16.80 -18.12
CA PHE A 300 18.15 -15.55 -18.84
C PHE A 300 17.13 -14.45 -18.46
N ILE A 301 15.84 -14.77 -18.47
CA ILE A 301 14.78 -13.83 -18.08
C ILE A 301 14.97 -13.40 -16.62
N PHE A 302 15.28 -14.32 -15.72
CA PHE A 302 15.58 -13.99 -14.34
C PHE A 302 16.85 -13.15 -14.19
N SER A 303 17.89 -13.33 -15.02
CA SER A 303 19.05 -12.44 -15.03
C SER A 303 18.67 -11.02 -15.45
N ILE A 304 17.82 -10.86 -16.47
CA ILE A 304 17.31 -9.54 -16.88
C ILE A 304 16.54 -8.88 -15.73
N ILE A 305 15.67 -9.63 -15.05
CA ILE A 305 14.89 -9.11 -13.92
C ILE A 305 15.82 -8.69 -12.77
N LEU A 306 16.84 -9.50 -12.46
CA LEU A 306 17.82 -9.17 -11.42
C LEU A 306 18.57 -7.87 -11.72
N LEU A 307 18.97 -7.65 -12.97
CA LEU A 307 19.61 -6.41 -13.42
C LEU A 307 18.65 -5.21 -13.35
N CYS A 308 17.35 -5.44 -13.53
CA CYS A 308 16.34 -4.41 -13.41
C CYS A 308 16.09 -4.00 -11.95
N ILE A 309 16.03 -4.96 -11.01
CA ILE A 309 15.69 -4.71 -9.60
C ILE A 309 16.60 -3.62 -9.00
N ASN A 310 15.99 -2.56 -8.44
CA ASN A 310 16.71 -1.63 -7.57
C ASN A 310 17.03 -2.37 -6.26
N LYS A 311 18.21 -2.15 -5.66
CA LYS A 311 18.75 -2.82 -4.44
C LYS A 311 17.85 -2.67 -3.19
N GLU A 312 16.63 -3.13 -3.29
CA GLU A 312 15.56 -3.05 -2.32
C GLU A 312 15.32 -4.47 -1.79
N GLU A 313 15.18 -4.56 -0.47
CA GLU A 313 15.18 -5.81 0.26
C GLU A 313 14.02 -6.73 -0.14
N TYR A 314 12.79 -6.23 -0.10
CA TYR A 314 11.59 -7.01 -0.40
C TYR A 314 11.59 -7.52 -1.86
N GLN A 315 12.05 -6.72 -2.81
CA GLN A 315 12.16 -7.13 -4.22
C GLN A 315 13.17 -8.26 -4.42
N LEU A 316 14.32 -8.19 -3.73
CA LEU A 316 15.34 -9.24 -3.82
C LEU A 316 14.88 -10.54 -3.13
N VAL A 317 14.19 -10.42 -1.99
CA VAL A 317 13.57 -11.54 -1.29
C VAL A 317 12.54 -12.23 -2.19
N ASN A 318 11.60 -11.47 -2.78
CA ASN A 318 10.61 -12.00 -3.69
C ASN A 318 11.24 -12.61 -4.94
N TYR A 319 12.29 -11.99 -5.47
CA TYR A 319 13.03 -12.55 -6.60
C TYR A 319 13.59 -13.93 -6.27
N ILE A 320 14.25 -14.10 -5.13
CA ILE A 320 14.83 -15.40 -4.71
C ILE A 320 13.72 -16.44 -4.52
N ALA A 321 12.65 -16.06 -3.82
CA ALA A 321 11.49 -16.91 -3.56
C ALA A 321 10.80 -17.37 -4.85
N ASP A 322 10.50 -16.43 -5.76
CA ASP A 322 9.89 -16.72 -7.06
C ASP A 322 10.79 -17.61 -7.91
N TYR A 323 12.10 -17.31 -7.94
CA TYR A 323 13.08 -18.09 -8.69
C TYR A 323 13.06 -19.55 -8.26
N LYS A 324 13.19 -19.80 -6.94
CA LYS A 324 13.27 -21.15 -6.38
C LYS A 324 11.94 -21.91 -6.49
N SER A 325 10.83 -21.22 -6.27
CA SER A 325 9.50 -21.80 -6.46
C SER A 325 9.27 -22.22 -7.90
N ILE A 326 9.60 -21.36 -8.86
CA ILE A 326 9.47 -21.68 -10.28
C ILE A 326 10.48 -22.76 -10.67
N GLN A 327 11.69 -22.76 -10.13
CA GLN A 327 12.68 -23.82 -10.35
C GLN A 327 12.14 -25.20 -9.96
N PHE A 328 11.48 -25.33 -8.81
CA PHE A 328 10.82 -26.58 -8.41
C PHE A 328 9.76 -27.02 -9.43
N ILE A 329 8.89 -26.10 -9.86
CA ILE A 329 7.80 -26.41 -10.79
C ILE A 329 8.34 -26.81 -12.16
N THR A 330 9.24 -26.01 -12.73
CA THR A 330 9.69 -26.18 -14.12
C THR A 330 10.79 -27.23 -14.27
N ASN A 331 11.83 -27.17 -13.44
CA ASN A 331 12.98 -28.08 -13.53
C ASN A 331 12.78 -29.36 -12.71
N GLY A 332 11.84 -29.39 -11.78
CA GLY A 332 11.42 -30.59 -11.05
C GLY A 332 10.22 -31.24 -11.73
N LEU A 333 9.02 -30.75 -11.42
CA LEU A 333 7.76 -31.38 -11.84
C LEU A 333 7.62 -31.51 -13.36
N PHE A 334 7.76 -30.41 -14.10
CA PHE A 334 7.56 -30.45 -15.57
C PHE A 334 8.66 -31.23 -16.27
N SER A 335 9.92 -31.12 -15.82
CA SER A 335 11.00 -31.91 -16.40
C SER A 335 10.79 -33.41 -16.21
N CYS A 336 10.29 -33.84 -15.04
CA CYS A 336 9.91 -35.23 -14.82
C CYS A 336 8.75 -35.69 -15.71
N LEU A 337 7.69 -34.89 -15.85
CA LEU A 337 6.57 -35.22 -16.73
C LEU A 337 7.01 -35.34 -18.19
N ILE A 338 7.84 -34.40 -18.66
CA ILE A 338 8.41 -34.43 -20.01
C ILE A 338 9.26 -35.69 -20.19
N ALA A 339 10.17 -35.98 -19.26
CA ALA A 339 11.00 -37.19 -19.30
C ALA A 339 10.17 -38.47 -19.34
N TYR A 340 9.11 -38.54 -18.54
CA TYR A 340 8.18 -39.67 -18.53
C TYR A 340 7.51 -39.86 -19.89
N PHE A 341 6.97 -38.79 -20.49
CA PHE A 341 6.35 -38.87 -21.81
C PHE A 341 7.35 -39.21 -22.92
N TYR A 342 8.57 -38.68 -22.88
CA TYR A 342 9.61 -39.02 -23.84
C TYR A 342 10.01 -40.49 -23.75
N GLN A 343 10.20 -41.00 -22.54
CA GLN A 343 10.48 -42.42 -22.32
C GLN A 343 9.31 -43.30 -22.79
N PHE A 344 8.08 -42.91 -22.48
CA PHE A 344 6.88 -43.69 -22.82
C PHE A 344 6.60 -43.75 -24.33
N PHE A 345 6.76 -42.63 -25.04
CA PHE A 345 6.40 -42.55 -26.46
C PHE A 345 7.57 -42.82 -27.43
N TYR A 346 8.81 -42.54 -27.04
CA TYR A 346 9.96 -42.57 -27.95
C TYR A 346 11.06 -43.55 -27.54
N ASP A 347 10.97 -44.19 -26.37
CA ASP A 347 12.02 -45.06 -25.80
C ASP A 347 13.41 -44.38 -25.75
N GLN A 348 13.40 -43.07 -25.51
CA GLN A 348 14.61 -42.24 -25.42
C GLN A 348 14.82 -41.77 -23.99
N ALA A 349 16.06 -41.89 -23.52
CA ALA A 349 16.45 -41.41 -22.20
C ALA A 349 16.39 -39.87 -22.15
N PRO A 350 15.98 -39.28 -21.02
CA PRO A 350 15.64 -37.85 -20.95
C PRO A 350 16.83 -36.91 -21.17
N GLY A 351 18.06 -37.38 -20.97
CA GLY A 351 19.28 -36.59 -21.18
C GLY A 351 19.75 -36.54 -22.64
N GLN A 352 19.20 -37.35 -23.54
CA GLN A 352 19.68 -37.42 -24.94
C GLN A 352 19.25 -36.22 -25.80
N HIS A 353 18.16 -35.55 -25.44
CA HIS A 353 17.57 -34.47 -26.24
C HIS A 353 18.27 -33.12 -26.07
N HIS A 354 19.05 -32.96 -25.01
CA HIS A 354 19.64 -31.67 -24.66
C HIS A 354 21.15 -31.69 -24.85
N SER A 355 21.67 -30.63 -25.47
CA SER A 355 23.12 -30.40 -25.47
C SER A 355 23.60 -30.29 -24.04
N ILE A 356 24.53 -31.18 -23.65
CA ILE A 356 25.16 -31.22 -22.33
C ILE A 356 25.68 -29.83 -21.92
N PHE A 357 26.28 -29.11 -22.87
CA PHE A 357 26.81 -27.78 -22.63
C PHE A 357 25.72 -26.77 -22.23
N VAL A 358 24.57 -26.79 -22.92
CA VAL A 358 23.42 -25.93 -22.59
C VAL A 358 22.88 -26.30 -21.21
N LEU A 359 22.78 -27.60 -20.89
CA LEU A 359 22.29 -28.05 -19.59
C LEU A 359 23.21 -27.58 -18.43
N SER A 360 24.53 -27.72 -18.62
CA SER A 360 25.53 -27.26 -17.64
C SER A 360 25.51 -25.75 -17.43
N ILE A 361 25.51 -24.96 -18.52
CA ILE A 361 25.48 -23.50 -18.43
C ILE A 361 24.21 -23.02 -17.76
N THR A 362 23.06 -23.58 -18.12
CA THR A 362 21.78 -23.16 -17.56
C THR A 362 21.66 -23.50 -16.08
N PHE A 363 22.14 -24.68 -15.68
CA PHE A 363 22.24 -25.06 -14.27
C PHE A 363 23.16 -24.12 -13.47
N LEU A 364 24.34 -23.80 -14.02
CA LEU A 364 25.27 -22.86 -13.38
C LEU A 364 24.69 -21.44 -13.30
N ALA A 365 24.03 -20.96 -14.36
CA ALA A 365 23.38 -19.66 -14.37
C ALA A 365 22.24 -19.57 -13.34
N GLN A 366 21.50 -20.67 -13.12
CA GLN A 366 20.47 -20.73 -12.07
C GLN A 366 21.06 -20.52 -10.69
N PHE A 367 22.15 -21.23 -10.39
CA PHE A 367 22.87 -21.06 -9.14
C PHE A 367 23.42 -19.63 -8.98
N ILE A 368 24.15 -19.13 -9.99
CA ILE A 368 24.78 -17.81 -9.93
C ILE A 368 23.75 -16.69 -9.70
N ASN A 369 22.60 -16.72 -10.39
CA ASN A 369 21.56 -15.70 -10.23
C ASN A 369 21.04 -15.59 -8.79
N VAL A 370 20.75 -16.72 -8.14
CA VAL A 370 20.23 -16.75 -6.76
C VAL A 370 21.27 -16.22 -5.78
N TRP A 371 22.54 -16.63 -5.92
CA TRP A 371 23.60 -16.18 -5.02
C TRP A 371 23.98 -14.72 -5.22
N ILE A 372 23.99 -14.22 -6.45
CA ILE A 372 24.15 -12.77 -6.71
C ILE A 372 23.01 -12.00 -6.01
N ALA A 373 21.76 -12.43 -6.16
CA ALA A 373 20.64 -11.79 -5.47
C ALA A 373 20.80 -11.81 -3.94
N PHE A 374 21.27 -12.92 -3.37
CA PHE A 374 21.55 -13.03 -1.94
C PHE A 374 22.70 -12.12 -1.47
N PHE A 375 23.78 -12.01 -2.25
CA PHE A 375 24.85 -11.07 -1.93
C PHE A 375 24.40 -9.60 -2.05
N LEU A 376 23.53 -9.31 -3.02
CA LEU A 376 22.89 -7.99 -3.14
C LEU A 376 21.95 -7.70 -1.96
N LEU A 377 21.32 -8.71 -1.37
CA LEU A 377 20.44 -8.57 -0.19
C LEU A 377 21.19 -8.02 1.03
N LYS A 378 22.45 -8.42 1.26
CA LYS A 378 23.27 -7.84 2.34
C LYS A 378 23.49 -6.33 2.15
N ARG A 379 23.50 -5.86 0.91
CA ARG A 379 23.72 -4.47 0.52
C ARG A 379 22.43 -3.70 0.22
N SER A 380 21.26 -4.33 0.36
CA SER A 380 20.00 -3.67 0.04
C SER A 380 19.61 -2.66 1.11
N HIS A 381 18.79 -1.69 0.72
CA HIS A 381 18.18 -0.74 1.63
C HIS A 381 16.71 -1.12 1.83
N SER A 382 16.23 -1.14 3.07
CA SER A 382 14.80 -1.29 3.34
C SER A 382 14.17 0.09 3.33
N LYS A 383 13.29 0.37 2.36
CA LYS A 383 12.50 1.62 2.42
C LYS A 383 11.53 1.65 3.60
N GLY A 384 11.24 0.47 4.16
CA GLY A 384 10.44 0.30 5.36
C GLY A 384 11.16 0.65 6.67
N ASP A 385 12.48 0.90 6.66
CA ASP A 385 13.24 1.10 7.91
C ASP A 385 12.74 2.31 8.72
N ALA A 386 12.32 3.39 8.04
CA ALA A 386 11.76 4.56 8.72
C ALA A 386 10.45 4.25 9.45
N ILE A 387 9.61 3.39 8.86
CA ILE A 387 8.33 2.96 9.45
C ILE A 387 8.59 1.99 10.60
N LYS A 388 9.50 1.02 10.40
CA LYS A 388 9.93 0.09 11.46
C LYS A 388 10.50 0.84 12.67
N ALA A 389 11.35 1.83 12.43
CA ALA A 389 11.94 2.68 13.46
C ALA A 389 10.85 3.46 14.23
N ALA A 390 9.86 4.03 13.52
CA ALA A 390 8.74 4.72 14.15
C ALA A 390 7.86 3.80 15.02
N LEU A 391 7.79 2.51 14.65
CA LEU A 391 7.00 1.52 15.38
C LEU A 391 7.78 0.87 16.55
N THR A 392 9.05 1.25 16.77
CA THR A 392 9.94 0.62 17.77
C THR A 392 10.04 -0.90 17.64
N ILE A 393 9.76 -1.44 16.45
CA ILE A 393 9.90 -2.86 16.18
C ILE A 393 11.40 -3.14 16.08
N ALA A 394 11.89 -4.13 16.83
CA ALA A 394 13.28 -4.53 16.79
C ALA A 394 13.69 -4.80 15.33
N GLN A 395 14.77 -4.17 14.88
CA GLN A 395 15.28 -4.40 13.54
C GLN A 395 15.92 -5.78 13.49
N ASP A 396 15.19 -6.75 12.96
CA ASP A 396 15.75 -8.06 12.63
C ASP A 396 16.81 -7.94 11.53
N GLU A 397 17.69 -8.94 11.44
CA GLU A 397 18.67 -9.05 10.36
C GLU A 397 17.97 -8.99 8.99
N LYS A 398 18.57 -8.25 8.04
CA LYS A 398 18.07 -8.16 6.66
C LYS A 398 17.88 -9.53 6.04
N GLY A 399 16.73 -9.74 5.40
CA GLY A 399 16.32 -11.01 4.80
C GLY A 399 15.71 -12.03 5.78
N GLY A 400 15.66 -11.74 7.08
CA GLY A 400 14.97 -12.55 8.08
C GLY A 400 15.35 -14.03 8.02
N ARG A 401 14.34 -14.92 7.99
CA ARG A 401 14.56 -16.38 7.97
C ARG A 401 14.99 -16.92 6.62
N LEU A 402 14.95 -16.12 5.53
CA LEU A 402 15.33 -16.58 4.19
C LEU A 402 16.80 -17.05 4.13
N LYS A 403 17.66 -16.49 4.98
CA LYS A 403 19.06 -16.91 5.14
C LYS A 403 19.19 -18.41 5.45
N TYR A 404 18.33 -18.95 6.30
CA TYR A 404 18.35 -20.37 6.66
C TYR A 404 17.91 -21.26 5.50
N PHE A 405 16.89 -20.84 4.73
CA PHE A 405 16.46 -21.54 3.52
C PHE A 405 17.56 -21.59 2.47
N LEU A 406 18.36 -20.53 2.34
CA LEU A 406 19.50 -20.50 1.41
C LEU A 406 20.70 -21.32 1.88
N ILE A 407 20.93 -21.42 3.20
CA ILE A 407 21.93 -22.36 3.74
C ILE A 407 21.48 -23.81 3.46
N TYR A 408 20.20 -24.12 3.68
CA TYR A 408 19.63 -25.42 3.32
C TYR A 408 19.82 -25.73 1.83
N ASP A 409 19.52 -24.77 0.95
CA ASP A 409 19.71 -24.89 -0.49
C ASP A 409 21.18 -25.15 -0.87
N LEU A 410 22.13 -24.47 -0.21
CA LEU A 410 23.56 -24.69 -0.39
C LEU A 410 23.98 -26.11 -0.01
N ILE A 411 23.50 -26.61 1.13
CA ILE A 411 23.80 -27.97 1.60
C ILE A 411 23.25 -28.98 0.60
N CYS A 412 22.00 -28.80 0.15
CA CYS A 412 21.36 -29.65 -0.86
C CYS A 412 22.16 -29.68 -2.17
N LEU A 413 22.66 -28.52 -2.62
CA LEU A 413 23.49 -28.42 -3.80
C LEU A 413 24.79 -29.21 -3.65
N ILE A 414 25.51 -29.03 -2.54
CA ILE A 414 26.78 -29.72 -2.27
C ILE A 414 26.54 -31.23 -2.27
N LEU A 415 25.53 -31.70 -1.54
CA LEU A 415 25.19 -33.12 -1.48
C LEU A 415 24.88 -33.72 -2.85
N ILE A 416 24.09 -33.02 -3.67
CA ILE A 416 23.72 -33.49 -5.00
C ILE A 416 24.93 -33.50 -5.94
N ILE A 417 25.77 -32.46 -5.92
CA ILE A 417 26.99 -32.43 -6.74
C ILE A 417 27.93 -33.56 -6.33
N SER A 418 28.15 -33.75 -5.02
CA SER A 418 28.98 -34.85 -4.51
C SER A 418 28.43 -36.22 -4.92
N ALA A 419 27.14 -36.46 -4.76
CA ALA A 419 26.50 -37.71 -5.16
C ALA A 419 26.63 -37.94 -6.69
N SER A 420 26.45 -36.88 -7.48
CA SER A 420 26.59 -36.97 -8.94
C SER A 420 28.02 -37.27 -9.37
N ILE A 421 29.02 -36.69 -8.70
CA ILE A 421 30.44 -37.00 -8.96
C ILE A 421 30.75 -38.46 -8.62
N ILE A 422 30.24 -38.97 -7.49
CA ILE A 422 30.44 -40.38 -7.09
C ILE A 422 29.82 -41.31 -8.13
N ILE A 423 28.55 -41.08 -8.52
CA ILE A 423 27.86 -41.87 -9.55
C ILE A 423 28.59 -41.79 -10.89
N TYR A 424 29.10 -40.60 -11.26
CA TYR A 424 29.89 -40.43 -12.47
C TYR A 424 31.17 -41.27 -12.44
N LEU A 425 31.93 -41.21 -11.34
CA LEU A 425 33.19 -41.96 -11.20
C LEU A 425 32.93 -43.46 -11.16
N GLU A 426 31.88 -43.92 -10.48
CA GLU A 426 31.55 -45.33 -10.42
C GLU A 426 31.03 -45.84 -11.76
N HIS A 427 30.02 -45.20 -12.36
CA HIS A 427 29.31 -45.79 -13.48
C HIS A 427 29.99 -45.55 -14.84
N THR A 428 30.56 -44.36 -15.08
CA THR A 428 31.14 -44.00 -16.38
C THR A 428 32.46 -44.74 -16.65
N ILE A 429 33.15 -45.20 -15.60
CA ILE A 429 34.34 -46.03 -15.74
C ILE A 429 33.96 -47.44 -16.26
N TYR A 430 32.82 -47.98 -15.85
CA TYR A 430 32.42 -49.35 -16.20
C TYR A 430 31.48 -49.47 -17.40
N ASP A 431 30.63 -48.47 -17.66
CA ASP A 431 29.73 -48.48 -18.81
C ASP A 431 29.70 -47.11 -19.53
N PRO A 432 30.47 -46.95 -20.63
CA PRO A 432 30.48 -45.71 -21.40
C PRO A 432 29.17 -45.45 -22.16
N LYS A 433 28.22 -46.39 -22.14
CA LYS A 433 26.92 -46.22 -22.81
C LYS A 433 25.98 -45.28 -22.05
N GLN A 434 26.15 -45.12 -20.74
CA GLN A 434 25.34 -44.16 -20.02
C GLN A 434 25.79 -42.74 -20.39
N SER A 435 24.87 -41.96 -20.97
CA SER A 435 25.18 -40.60 -21.36
C SER A 435 25.35 -39.75 -20.10
N PHE A 436 26.47 -39.03 -19.99
CA PHE A 436 26.67 -37.97 -18.99
C PHE A 436 25.50 -36.97 -18.96
N GLY A 437 24.79 -36.81 -20.09
CA GLY A 437 23.57 -36.01 -20.17
C GLY A 437 22.43 -36.51 -19.27
N ASP A 438 22.26 -37.82 -19.11
CA ASP A 438 21.21 -38.40 -18.26
C ASP A 438 21.51 -38.12 -16.78
N LEU A 439 22.76 -38.32 -16.37
CA LEU A 439 23.21 -38.00 -15.01
C LEU A 439 22.96 -36.52 -14.71
N LEU A 440 23.43 -35.61 -15.57
CA LEU A 440 23.26 -34.18 -15.40
C LEU A 440 21.78 -33.76 -15.38
N PHE A 441 20.93 -34.41 -16.19
CA PHE A 441 19.49 -34.20 -16.19
C PHE A 441 18.88 -34.56 -14.84
N PHE A 442 19.20 -35.75 -14.29
CA PHE A 442 18.69 -36.18 -12.99
C PHE A 442 19.24 -35.35 -11.84
N THR A 443 20.53 -35.00 -11.85
CA THR A 443 21.16 -34.08 -10.89
C THR A 443 20.38 -32.77 -10.79
N ARG A 444 20.11 -32.14 -11.93
CA ARG A 444 19.34 -30.89 -12.01
C ARG A 444 17.92 -31.06 -11.49
N THR A 445 17.27 -32.16 -11.86
CA THR A 445 15.87 -32.45 -11.51
C THR A 445 15.70 -32.71 -10.02
N ILE A 446 16.58 -33.53 -9.42
CA ILE A 446 16.57 -33.79 -7.97
C ILE A 446 16.86 -32.50 -7.20
N TYR A 447 17.79 -31.66 -7.67
CA TYR A 447 18.06 -30.37 -7.03
C TYR A 447 16.86 -29.43 -7.09
N ALA A 448 16.15 -29.41 -8.22
CA ALA A 448 14.91 -28.66 -8.34
C ALA A 448 13.83 -29.18 -7.36
N PHE A 449 13.71 -30.50 -7.14
CA PHE A 449 12.82 -31.05 -6.11
C PHE A 449 13.23 -30.65 -4.70
N LEU A 450 14.52 -30.60 -4.38
CA LEU A 450 14.98 -30.13 -3.07
C LEU A 450 14.65 -28.65 -2.82
N SER A 451 14.30 -27.88 -3.86
CA SER A 451 13.76 -26.52 -3.72
C SER A 451 12.28 -26.49 -3.26
N PHE A 452 11.66 -27.63 -2.99
CA PHE A 452 10.27 -27.73 -2.50
C PHE A 452 9.92 -26.79 -1.34
N PRO A 453 10.77 -26.61 -0.30
CA PRO A 453 10.44 -25.72 0.81
C PRO A 453 10.19 -24.27 0.39
N PHE A 454 10.68 -23.84 -0.78
CA PHE A 454 10.46 -22.48 -1.27
C PHE A 454 9.04 -22.26 -1.82
N ILE A 455 8.28 -23.31 -2.14
CA ILE A 455 6.88 -23.21 -2.63
C ILE A 455 5.99 -22.47 -1.64
N ILE A 456 6.29 -22.54 -0.33
CA ILE A 456 5.53 -21.80 0.68
C ILE A 456 5.54 -20.29 0.41
N PHE A 457 6.58 -19.76 -0.23
CA PHE A 457 6.67 -18.33 -0.57
C PHE A 457 5.83 -17.93 -1.78
N ILE A 458 5.24 -18.88 -2.52
CA ILE A 458 4.24 -18.55 -3.55
C ILE A 458 3.05 -17.82 -2.91
N PHE A 459 2.75 -18.10 -1.64
CA PHE A 459 1.73 -17.39 -0.90
C PHE A 459 2.31 -16.10 -0.28
N PRO A 460 1.80 -14.91 -0.65
CA PRO A 460 2.30 -13.63 -0.15
C PRO A 460 2.29 -13.50 1.38
N PHE A 461 1.40 -14.25 2.04
CA PHE A 461 1.33 -14.31 3.50
C PHE A 461 2.63 -14.81 4.13
N PHE A 462 3.20 -15.91 3.62
CA PHE A 462 4.43 -16.49 4.18
C PHE A 462 5.66 -15.64 3.87
N VAL A 463 5.68 -14.94 2.73
CA VAL A 463 6.73 -13.96 2.44
C VAL A 463 6.78 -12.91 3.54
N LYS A 464 5.64 -12.28 3.87
CA LYS A 464 5.58 -11.25 4.92
C LYS A 464 6.02 -11.82 6.28
N LEU A 465 5.55 -13.01 6.63
CA LEU A 465 5.80 -13.65 7.92
C LEU A 465 7.25 -14.12 8.10
N LEU A 466 7.89 -14.65 7.07
CA LEU A 466 9.23 -15.26 7.19
C LEU A 466 10.38 -14.29 6.93
N THR A 467 10.11 -13.20 6.21
CA THR A 467 11.17 -12.29 5.76
C THR A 467 11.16 -10.97 6.52
N ASN A 468 10.07 -10.63 7.22
CA ASN A 468 9.84 -9.35 7.89
C ASN A 468 10.10 -8.12 6.98
N ALA A 469 10.19 -8.34 5.66
CA ALA A 469 10.45 -7.30 4.67
C ALA A 469 9.14 -6.55 4.39
N VAL A 470 9.19 -5.23 4.44
CA VAL A 470 8.01 -4.41 4.16
C VAL A 470 7.70 -4.51 2.68
N ALA A 471 6.45 -4.88 2.36
CA ALA A 471 6.03 -5.00 0.98
C ALA A 471 6.26 -3.69 0.21
N THR A 472 7.04 -3.77 -0.85
CA THR A 472 7.28 -2.68 -1.80
C THR A 472 6.82 -3.08 -3.19
N GLY A 473 6.61 -2.09 -4.05
CA GLY A 473 6.32 -2.25 -5.45
C GLY A 473 6.83 -1.04 -6.23
N TYR A 474 6.59 -1.03 -7.54
CA TYR A 474 6.96 0.05 -8.44
C TYR A 474 5.70 0.78 -8.91
N ASP A 475 5.79 2.10 -9.05
CA ASP A 475 4.79 2.87 -9.77
C ASP A 475 5.06 2.85 -11.29
N LYS A 476 4.18 3.50 -12.07
CA LYS A 476 4.33 3.67 -13.53
C LYS A 476 5.60 4.43 -13.95
N TYR A 477 6.27 5.13 -13.04
CA TYR A 477 7.49 5.90 -13.28
C TYR A 477 8.76 5.16 -12.82
N GLY A 478 8.64 3.93 -12.31
CA GLY A 478 9.74 3.14 -11.79
C GLY A 478 10.25 3.59 -10.42
N ASN A 479 9.49 4.39 -9.68
CA ASN A 479 9.74 4.66 -8.28
C ASN A 479 9.35 3.43 -7.47
N CYS A 480 10.30 2.90 -6.71
CA CYS A 480 9.98 1.88 -5.73
C CYS A 480 9.34 2.55 -4.51
N ILE A 481 8.13 2.16 -4.17
CA ILE A 481 7.31 2.69 -3.07
C ILE A 481 6.75 1.53 -2.25
N GLN A 482 6.19 1.82 -1.07
CA GLN A 482 5.55 0.80 -0.26
C GLN A 482 4.26 0.33 -0.93
N ALA A 483 4.13 -0.98 -1.11
CA ALA A 483 2.92 -1.61 -1.64
C ALA A 483 1.92 -1.79 -0.49
N SER A 484 1.25 -0.71 -0.09
CA SER A 484 0.13 -0.82 0.84
C SER A 484 -1.18 -0.78 0.08
N SER A 485 -2.05 -1.73 0.37
CA SER A 485 -3.44 -1.70 -0.07
C SER A 485 -4.20 -0.45 0.40
N SER A 486 -3.69 0.24 1.43
CA SER A 486 -4.28 1.45 2.02
C SER A 486 -3.68 2.77 1.56
N ILE A 487 -2.54 2.78 0.84
CA ILE A 487 -1.93 4.04 0.41
C ILE A 487 -2.74 4.57 -0.79
N GLN A 488 -3.51 5.63 -0.54
CA GLN A 488 -4.08 6.42 -1.62
C GLN A 488 -2.95 7.17 -2.33
N MET A 489 -2.60 6.69 -3.51
CA MET A 489 -1.59 7.27 -4.39
C MET A 489 -2.15 8.56 -4.99
N ILE A 490 -1.74 9.72 -4.48
CA ILE A 490 -2.04 11.00 -5.12
C ILE A 490 -0.82 11.36 -5.97
N TYR A 491 -0.93 11.09 -7.27
CA TYR A 491 0.05 11.59 -8.22
C TYR A 491 -0.10 13.11 -8.27
N LYS A 492 0.93 13.83 -7.82
CA LYS A 492 1.06 15.27 -8.03
C LYS A 492 1.40 15.44 -9.51
N GLU A 493 0.39 15.25 -10.36
CA GLU A 493 0.47 15.63 -11.75
C GLU A 493 0.86 17.08 -11.73
N THR A 494 2.08 17.36 -12.20
CA THR A 494 2.80 18.62 -12.03
C THR A 494 1.81 19.77 -12.04
N ALA A 495 1.56 20.35 -10.86
CA ALA A 495 0.70 21.51 -10.64
C ALA A 495 1.27 22.79 -11.29
N LEU A 496 2.06 22.63 -12.35
CA LEU A 496 2.31 23.64 -13.37
C LEU A 496 1.04 24.01 -14.15
N MET A 497 -0.05 23.23 -14.05
CA MET A 497 -1.35 23.57 -14.65
C MET A 497 -2.49 23.79 -13.64
N ARG A 498 -2.26 23.58 -12.33
CA ARG A 498 -3.28 23.84 -11.29
C ARG A 498 -2.70 24.71 -10.19
N LYS A 499 -2.27 25.90 -10.58
CA LYS A 499 -1.99 27.03 -9.70
C LYS A 499 -3.31 27.70 -9.23
N GLU A 500 -4.33 26.91 -8.92
CA GLU A 500 -5.63 27.38 -8.43
C GLU A 500 -5.87 27.04 -6.95
N ASP A 501 -5.16 26.07 -6.39
CA ASP A 501 -5.01 25.96 -4.94
C ASP A 501 -3.76 26.74 -4.56
N VAL A 502 -3.87 28.07 -4.62
CA VAL A 502 -2.85 28.95 -4.08
C VAL A 502 -2.73 28.62 -2.59
N ASP A 503 -1.55 28.21 -2.16
CA ASP A 503 -1.26 27.89 -0.77
C ASP A 503 -1.55 29.14 0.05
N ILE A 504 -2.69 29.17 0.73
CA ILE A 504 -3.19 30.36 1.43
C ILE A 504 -2.16 30.79 2.50
N GLU A 505 -1.39 29.85 3.05
CA GLU A 505 -0.28 30.15 3.97
C GLU A 505 0.87 30.89 3.25
N GLU A 506 1.24 30.51 2.02
CA GLU A 506 2.30 31.21 1.25
C GLU A 506 1.85 32.61 0.80
N ILE A 507 0.56 32.80 0.47
CA ILE A 507 0.01 34.16 0.24
C ILE A 507 0.03 34.98 1.53
N ILE A 508 -0.38 34.41 2.67
CA ILE A 508 -0.43 35.15 3.94
C ILE A 508 0.98 35.56 4.37
N ASP A 509 1.98 34.70 4.20
CA ASP A 509 3.37 35.01 4.52
C ASP A 509 3.96 36.07 3.56
N GLN A 510 3.58 36.04 2.27
CA GLN A 510 3.95 37.09 1.31
C GLN A 510 3.25 38.43 1.61
N ASP A 511 1.97 38.41 1.96
CA ASP A 511 1.20 39.61 2.33
C ASP A 511 1.74 40.24 3.63
N ASP A 512 2.08 39.44 4.64
CA ASP A 512 2.63 39.95 5.90
C ASP A 512 4.06 40.53 5.70
N GLN A 513 4.87 39.97 4.78
CA GLN A 513 6.16 40.57 4.36
C GLN A 513 5.99 41.89 3.59
N GLU A 514 5.04 41.98 2.64
CA GLU A 514 4.79 43.22 1.90
C GLU A 514 4.24 44.35 2.81
N ILE A 515 3.49 44.02 3.85
CA ILE A 515 2.98 45.01 4.81
C ILE A 515 4.11 45.63 5.64
N ASP A 516 5.09 44.82 6.06
CA ASP A 516 6.23 45.32 6.83
C ASP A 516 7.21 46.12 5.96
N ASP A 517 7.46 45.69 4.72
CA ASP A 517 8.26 46.46 3.76
C ASP A 517 7.64 47.83 3.42
N ASN A 518 6.31 47.88 3.27
CA ASN A 518 5.60 49.15 3.03
C ASN A 518 5.59 50.07 4.25
N LYS A 519 5.54 49.54 5.47
CA LYS A 519 5.68 50.36 6.69
C LYS A 519 7.07 50.98 6.79
N ASP A 520 8.12 50.26 6.45
CA ASP A 520 9.48 50.79 6.47
C ASP A 520 9.74 51.82 5.37
N GLN A 521 9.15 51.65 4.18
CA GLN A 521 9.18 52.68 3.14
C GLN A 521 8.42 53.95 3.55
N SER A 522 7.28 53.82 4.24
CA SER A 522 6.51 54.97 4.73
C SER A 522 7.25 55.77 5.82
N LYS A 523 7.97 55.07 6.73
CA LYS A 523 8.82 55.71 7.74
C LYS A 523 10.01 56.45 7.12
N LYS A 524 10.66 55.87 6.11
CA LYS A 524 11.75 56.53 5.37
C LYS A 524 11.26 57.78 4.63
N LYS A 525 10.06 57.75 4.04
CA LYS A 525 9.46 58.93 3.38
C LYS A 525 9.15 60.07 4.36
N HIS A 526 8.72 59.75 5.58
CA HIS A 526 8.49 60.77 6.61
C HIS A 526 9.78 61.35 7.23
N GLN A 527 10.86 60.56 7.33
CA GLN A 527 12.15 61.09 7.77
C GLN A 527 12.86 61.97 6.71
N GLY A 528 12.56 61.78 5.43
CA GLY A 528 13.08 62.61 4.35
C GLY A 528 12.47 64.02 4.28
N LEU A 529 11.25 64.22 4.78
CA LEU A 529 10.57 65.52 4.70
C LEU A 529 10.97 66.52 5.81
N ASN A 530 11.52 66.05 6.93
CA ASN A 530 11.91 66.92 8.05
C ASN A 530 13.37 67.41 7.99
N LYS A 531 14.11 67.10 6.91
CA LYS A 531 15.52 67.53 6.74
C LYS A 531 15.71 68.71 5.77
N THR A 532 14.64 69.32 5.28
CA THR A 532 14.70 70.39 4.26
C THR A 532 14.06 71.71 4.71
N VAL A 533 13.98 71.94 6.02
CA VAL A 533 13.69 73.26 6.60
C VAL A 533 14.68 73.49 7.74
N GLY A 534 15.79 74.13 7.42
CA GLY A 534 16.90 74.46 8.32
C GLY A 534 17.93 75.24 7.56
#